data_AF-A0A3M1XRJ7-F1
#
_entry.id   AF-A0A3M1XRJ7-F1
#
_cell.length_a   1.000
_cell.length_b   1.000
_cell.length_c   1.000
_cell.angle_alpha   90.00
_cell.angle_beta   90.00
_cell.angle_gamma   90.00
#
_symmetry.space_group_name_H-M   'P 1'
#
loop_
_entity.id
_entity.type
_entity.pdbx_description
1 polymer ?
#
loop_
_entity_poly.entity_id
_entity_poly.type
_entity_poly.pdbx_seq_one_letter_code
_entity_poly.pdbx_strand_id
1 'polypeptide(L)'
;MTPSATARLDPCRSAWKTTTFILIIFHALGSTALAQSAPADSGDTAWLLVSSAFVMLMLPGLALFYAGMVRAKNVLSSLMHSFAALALIGIQWVLLGYSLSFAEGSAFVGGFGHFLLTGMGEESLSDTIPTYAFVMFQGMFAIITPALISGALAERMKFSAYLVFIALWATLVYDPIAHWVWGGGWLGAMGALDYAGGTVVHLSSGVSALALVMVLG
;
A
#
# COMPACT_ATOMS: atom_id res chain seq x y z
N MET A 1 77.97 14.38 31.68
CA MET A 1 77.82 12.93 31.39
C MET A 1 76.36 12.57 31.64
N THR A 2 75.55 12.56 30.59
CA THR A 2 74.11 12.29 30.62
C THR A 2 73.84 10.83 30.25
N PRO A 3 73.18 10.01 31.08
CA PRO A 3 72.67 8.72 30.64
C PRO A 3 71.28 8.92 30.04
N SER A 4 71.17 8.59 28.76
CA SER A 4 69.93 8.51 27.99
C SER A 4 69.02 7.40 28.54
N ALA A 5 67.84 7.78 29.02
CA ALA A 5 66.78 6.85 29.40
C ALA A 5 66.22 6.14 28.15
N THR A 6 66.54 4.86 28.00
CA THR A 6 65.94 3.99 26.99
C THR A 6 64.49 3.70 27.37
N ALA A 7 63.55 4.31 26.65
CA ALA A 7 62.12 4.03 26.76
C ALA A 7 61.86 2.58 26.36
N ARG A 8 61.72 1.71 27.36
CA ARG A 8 61.30 0.31 27.18
C ARG A 8 59.84 0.36 26.71
N LEU A 9 59.61 0.10 25.42
CA LEU A 9 58.26 0.01 24.87
C LEU A 9 57.62 -1.27 25.39
N ASP A 10 56.67 -1.15 26.31
CA ASP A 10 55.89 -2.28 26.83
C ASP A 10 55.11 -2.93 25.66
N PRO A 11 55.42 -4.19 25.28
CA PRO A 11 54.81 -4.85 24.12
C PRO A 11 53.29 -4.93 24.23
N CYS A 12 52.78 -5.07 25.46
CA CYS A 12 51.35 -5.17 25.78
C CYS A 12 50.60 -3.85 25.52
N ARG A 13 51.24 -2.69 25.75
CA ARG A 13 50.64 -1.36 25.52
C ARG A 13 50.67 -0.96 24.05
N SER A 14 51.65 -1.45 23.29
CA SER A 14 51.69 -1.31 21.83
C SER A 14 50.55 -2.10 21.19
N ALA A 15 50.39 -3.38 21.56
CA ALA A 15 49.34 -4.25 21.03
C ALA A 15 47.92 -3.69 21.26
N TRP A 16 47.63 -3.16 22.46
CA TRP A 16 46.34 -2.51 22.73
C TRP A 16 46.08 -1.33 21.80
N LYS A 17 47.08 -0.47 21.57
CA LYS A 17 46.94 0.69 20.68
C LYS A 17 46.73 0.27 19.22
N THR A 18 47.44 -0.74 18.72
CA THR A 18 47.25 -1.24 17.35
C THR A 18 45.88 -1.90 17.18
N THR A 19 45.42 -2.69 18.16
CA THR A 19 44.10 -3.33 18.11
C THR A 19 42.97 -2.29 18.18
N THR A 20 43.08 -1.27 19.03
CA THR A 20 42.10 -0.18 19.07
C THR A 20 42.11 0.64 17.77
N PHE A 21 43.28 0.89 17.18
CA PHE A 21 43.39 1.64 15.92
C PHE A 21 42.80 0.85 14.74
N ILE A 22 43.02 -0.48 14.69
CA ILE A 22 42.42 -1.37 13.70
C ILE A 22 40.89 -1.43 13.87
N LEU A 23 40.38 -1.48 15.11
CA LEU A 23 38.93 -1.46 15.38
C LEU A 23 38.28 -0.13 14.99
N ILE A 24 38.96 1.00 15.20
CA ILE A 24 38.49 2.33 14.77
C ILE A 24 38.48 2.44 13.25
N ILE A 25 39.50 1.92 12.56
CA ILE A 25 39.53 1.87 11.09
C ILE A 25 38.43 0.94 10.56
N PHE A 26 38.16 -0.20 11.22
CA PHE A 26 37.06 -1.10 10.85
C PHE A 26 35.69 -0.46 11.05
N HIS A 27 35.50 0.33 12.12
CA HIS A 27 34.26 1.10 12.34
C HIS A 27 34.13 2.28 11.37
N ALA A 28 35.23 2.95 11.02
CA ALA A 28 35.23 4.08 10.10
C ALA A 28 35.06 3.66 8.62
N LEU A 29 35.52 2.46 8.24
CA LEU A 29 35.35 1.89 6.89
C LEU A 29 34.02 1.15 6.72
N GLY A 30 33.37 0.72 7.81
CA GLY A 30 32.05 0.06 7.76
C GLY A 30 30.88 0.99 7.46
N SER A 31 31.07 2.31 7.54
CA SER A 31 30.00 3.31 7.35
C SER A 31 29.88 3.86 5.92
N THR A 32 30.76 3.46 5.00
CA THR A 32 30.61 3.75 3.57
C THR A 32 30.11 2.52 2.84
N ALA A 33 28.96 1.97 3.28
CA ALA A 33 28.14 1.20 2.38
C ALA A 33 27.70 2.15 1.27
N LEU A 34 28.07 1.86 0.03
CA LEU A 34 27.59 2.59 -1.13
C LEU A 34 26.07 2.49 -1.12
N ALA A 35 25.39 3.60 -0.82
CA ALA A 35 23.97 3.77 -1.10
C ALA A 35 23.81 3.89 -2.62
N GLN A 36 24.15 2.82 -3.34
CA GLN A 36 23.66 2.59 -4.67
C GLN A 36 22.19 2.23 -4.46
N SER A 37 21.27 3.06 -4.97
CA SER A 37 19.86 2.66 -5.09
C SER A 37 19.85 1.27 -5.71
N ALA A 38 19.45 0.26 -4.94
CA ALA A 38 19.43 -1.10 -5.43
C ALA A 38 18.53 -1.11 -6.68
N PRO A 39 18.99 -1.67 -7.81
CA PRO A 39 18.10 -1.85 -8.96
C PRO A 39 16.89 -2.67 -8.52
N ALA A 40 15.75 -2.49 -9.21
CA ALA A 40 14.54 -3.23 -8.92
C ALA A 40 14.83 -4.72 -8.72
N ASP A 41 14.38 -5.28 -7.59
CA ASP A 41 14.53 -6.70 -7.32
C ASP A 41 13.48 -7.47 -8.13
N SER A 42 13.96 -8.32 -9.03
CA SER A 42 13.09 -9.10 -9.91
C SER A 42 12.23 -10.12 -9.15
N GLY A 43 12.70 -10.63 -8.01
CA GLY A 43 11.99 -11.58 -7.17
C GLY A 43 10.85 -10.91 -6.40
N ASP A 44 11.12 -9.77 -5.78
CA ASP A 44 10.10 -8.96 -5.10
C ASP A 44 9.03 -8.49 -6.09
N THR A 45 9.46 -8.02 -7.26
CA THR A 45 8.55 -7.58 -8.33
C THR A 45 7.68 -8.73 -8.83
N ALA A 46 8.27 -9.89 -9.12
CA ALA A 46 7.53 -11.06 -9.58
C ALA A 46 6.51 -11.53 -8.53
N TRP A 47 6.92 -11.58 -7.26
CA TRP A 47 6.03 -11.96 -6.16
C TRP A 47 4.88 -10.98 -5.98
N LEU A 48 5.14 -9.68 -6.10
CA LEU A 48 4.09 -8.66 -5.98
C LEU A 48 3.10 -8.72 -7.14
N LEU A 49 3.55 -8.97 -8.37
CA LEU A 49 2.67 -9.14 -9.53
C LEU A 49 1.80 -10.40 -9.41
N VAL A 50 2.38 -11.51 -8.96
CA VAL A 50 1.62 -12.74 -8.64
C VAL A 50 0.61 -12.48 -7.52
N SER A 51 1.03 -11.79 -6.46
CA SER A 51 0.14 -11.41 -5.35
C SER A 51 -1.00 -10.53 -5.84
N SER A 52 -0.73 -9.56 -6.72
CA SER A 52 -1.75 -8.72 -7.36
C SER A 52 -2.76 -9.56 -8.14
N ALA A 53 -2.30 -10.57 -8.89
CA ALA A 53 -3.18 -11.49 -9.60
C ALA A 53 -4.06 -12.31 -8.63
N PHE A 54 -3.54 -12.73 -7.47
CA PHE A 54 -4.34 -13.38 -6.44
C PHE A 54 -5.39 -12.45 -5.81
N VAL A 55 -5.05 -11.19 -5.54
CA VAL A 55 -6.06 -10.21 -5.05
C VAL A 55 -7.12 -9.97 -6.12
N MET A 56 -6.71 -9.87 -7.40
CA MET A 56 -7.66 -9.75 -8.51
C MET A 56 -8.60 -10.97 -8.58
N LEU A 57 -8.10 -12.19 -8.32
CA LEU A 57 -8.89 -13.42 -8.29
C LEU A 57 -9.94 -13.42 -7.17
N MET A 58 -9.75 -12.65 -6.09
CA MET A 58 -10.75 -12.51 -5.05
C MET A 58 -12.02 -11.82 -5.57
N LEU A 59 -11.95 -10.97 -6.59
CA LEU A 59 -13.12 -10.29 -7.15
C LEU A 59 -14.15 -11.25 -7.79
N PRO A 60 -13.80 -12.16 -8.73
CA PRO A 60 -14.75 -13.15 -9.21
C PRO A 60 -15.16 -14.12 -8.11
N GLY A 61 -14.27 -14.44 -7.16
CA GLY A 61 -14.64 -15.21 -5.96
C GLY A 61 -15.74 -14.53 -5.14
N LEU A 62 -15.62 -13.22 -4.94
CA LEU A 62 -16.60 -12.38 -4.26
C LEU A 62 -17.91 -12.26 -5.03
N ALA A 63 -17.83 -12.13 -6.35
CA ALA A 63 -18.99 -12.09 -7.23
C ALA A 63 -19.81 -13.39 -7.09
N LEU A 64 -19.14 -14.55 -7.12
CA LEU A 64 -19.77 -15.86 -6.91
C LEU A 64 -20.31 -16.01 -5.49
N PHE A 65 -19.57 -15.53 -4.48
CA PHE A 65 -19.99 -15.57 -3.08
C PHE A 65 -21.30 -14.79 -2.85
N TYR A 66 -21.38 -13.54 -3.32
CA TYR A 66 -22.61 -12.75 -3.20
C TYR A 66 -23.73 -13.26 -4.11
N ALA A 67 -23.42 -13.73 -5.31
CA ALA A 67 -24.39 -14.37 -6.18
C ALA A 67 -25.05 -15.61 -5.54
N GLY A 68 -24.30 -16.38 -4.75
CA GLY A 68 -24.81 -17.54 -4.01
C GLY A 68 -25.73 -17.19 -2.84
N MET A 69 -25.72 -15.94 -2.35
CA MET A 69 -26.55 -15.49 -1.24
C MET A 69 -27.84 -14.77 -1.68
N VAL A 70 -27.99 -14.51 -2.98
CA VAL A 70 -29.18 -13.85 -3.55
C VAL A 70 -30.12 -14.83 -4.23
N ARG A 71 -31.35 -14.38 -4.51
CA ARG A 71 -32.30 -15.20 -5.28
C ARG A 71 -31.83 -15.34 -6.71
N ALA A 72 -32.12 -16.49 -7.35
CA ALA A 72 -31.68 -16.81 -8.72
C ALA A 72 -31.97 -15.69 -9.75
N LYS A 73 -33.13 -15.02 -9.64
CA LYS A 73 -33.51 -13.89 -10.51
C LYS A 73 -32.59 -12.67 -10.41
N ASN A 74 -31.82 -12.55 -9.33
CA ASN A 74 -30.96 -11.41 -9.01
C ASN A 74 -29.46 -11.73 -9.12
N VAL A 75 -29.09 -12.99 -9.42
CA VAL A 75 -27.70 -13.44 -9.58
C VAL A 75 -26.96 -12.58 -10.59
N LEU A 76 -27.54 -12.34 -11.77
CA LEU A 76 -26.91 -11.53 -12.80
C LEU A 76 -26.63 -10.10 -12.30
N SER A 77 -27.60 -9.49 -11.62
CA SER A 77 -27.42 -8.16 -11.05
C SER A 77 -26.32 -8.15 -10.01
N SER A 78 -26.27 -9.13 -9.09
CA SER A 78 -25.21 -9.24 -8.09
C SER A 78 -23.82 -9.36 -8.73
N LEU A 79 -23.66 -10.19 -9.75
CA LEU A 79 -22.40 -10.33 -10.48
C LEU A 79 -21.97 -9.00 -11.12
N MET A 80 -22.92 -8.27 -11.72
CA MET A 80 -22.64 -6.97 -12.33
C MET A 80 -22.09 -5.94 -11.34
N HIS A 81 -22.52 -5.94 -10.07
CA HIS A 81 -21.99 -4.99 -9.08
C HIS A 81 -20.49 -5.19 -8.83
N SER A 82 -20.02 -6.43 -8.75
CA SER A 82 -18.61 -6.74 -8.53
C SER A 82 -17.75 -6.40 -9.76
N PHE A 83 -18.17 -6.79 -10.96
CA PHE A 83 -17.41 -6.47 -12.19
C PHE A 83 -17.47 -4.98 -12.55
N ALA A 84 -18.55 -4.28 -12.21
CA ALA A 84 -18.63 -2.83 -12.39
C ALA A 84 -17.66 -2.10 -11.46
N ALA A 85 -17.43 -2.59 -10.24
CA ALA A 85 -16.42 -2.04 -9.35
C ALA A 85 -15.01 -2.16 -9.96
N LEU A 86 -14.66 -3.30 -10.58
CA LEU A 86 -13.39 -3.44 -11.29
C LEU A 86 -13.18 -2.37 -12.35
N ALA A 87 -14.17 -2.18 -13.22
CA ALA A 87 -14.05 -1.24 -14.32
C ALA A 87 -14.02 0.22 -13.82
N LEU A 88 -14.98 0.59 -12.97
CA LEU A 88 -15.13 1.98 -12.53
C LEU A 88 -14.02 2.40 -11.57
N ILE A 89 -13.70 1.56 -10.59
CA ILE A 89 -12.67 1.88 -9.59
C ILE A 89 -11.27 1.72 -10.17
N GLY A 90 -11.06 0.78 -11.11
CA GLY A 90 -9.80 0.72 -11.86
C GLY A 90 -9.50 2.02 -12.60
N ILE A 91 -10.51 2.64 -13.23
CA ILE A 91 -10.37 3.95 -13.86
C ILE A 91 -10.14 5.04 -12.81
N GLN A 92 -11.00 5.12 -11.78
CA GLN A 92 -10.87 6.13 -10.73
C GLN A 92 -9.48 6.09 -10.05
N TRP A 93 -8.95 4.89 -9.81
CA TRP A 93 -7.64 4.67 -9.20
C TRP A 93 -6.50 5.28 -10.01
N VAL A 94 -6.48 5.00 -11.32
CA VAL A 94 -5.45 5.52 -12.24
C VAL A 94 -5.60 7.03 -12.43
N LEU A 95 -6.84 7.54 -12.52
CA LEU A 95 -7.09 8.96 -12.72
C LEU A 95 -6.65 9.79 -11.50
N LEU A 96 -7.06 9.39 -10.30
CA LEU A 96 -6.82 10.18 -9.09
C LEU A 96 -6.60 9.37 -7.80
N GLY A 97 -7.17 8.17 -7.68
CA GLY A 97 -7.19 7.46 -6.39
C GLY A 97 -5.82 7.10 -5.86
N TYR A 98 -4.89 6.68 -6.74
CA TYR A 98 -3.50 6.45 -6.34
C TYR A 98 -2.86 7.73 -5.80
N SER A 99 -3.09 8.87 -6.47
CA SER A 99 -2.54 10.16 -6.03
C SER A 99 -3.10 10.57 -4.67
N LEU A 100 -4.42 10.50 -4.48
CA LEU A 100 -5.04 10.86 -3.20
C LEU A 100 -4.62 9.93 -2.06
N SER A 101 -4.26 8.69 -2.37
CA SER A 101 -3.82 7.71 -1.38
C SER A 101 -2.33 7.85 -1.04
N PHE A 102 -1.45 8.00 -2.04
CA PHE A 102 0.00 7.81 -1.87
C PHE A 102 0.87 9.02 -2.27
N ALA A 103 0.31 10.06 -2.90
CA ALA A 103 1.08 11.28 -3.14
C ALA A 103 1.25 12.07 -1.83
N GLU A 104 2.34 12.83 -1.75
CA GLU A 104 2.56 13.76 -0.64
C GLU A 104 1.39 14.76 -0.53
N GLY A 105 0.92 14.98 0.68
CA GLY A 105 -0.26 15.79 0.94
C GLY A 105 -0.35 16.23 2.40
N SER A 106 -1.58 16.27 2.92
CA SER A 106 -1.86 16.59 4.31
C SER A 106 -1.92 15.32 5.15
N ALA A 107 -1.99 15.44 6.48
CA ALA A 107 -2.18 14.29 7.37
C ALA A 107 -3.45 13.46 7.05
N PHE A 108 -4.44 14.02 6.34
CA PHE A 108 -5.75 13.40 6.08
C PHE A 108 -5.98 12.97 4.64
N VAL A 109 -5.25 13.51 3.67
CA VAL A 109 -5.43 13.17 2.25
C VAL A 109 -4.17 13.53 1.49
N GLY A 110 -3.81 12.67 0.53
CA GLY A 110 -2.72 12.91 -0.40
C GLY A 110 -3.01 14.06 -1.37
N GLY A 111 -1.97 14.50 -2.07
CA GLY A 111 -2.06 15.54 -3.08
C GLY A 111 -2.45 15.03 -4.47
N PHE A 112 -2.37 15.93 -5.45
CA PHE A 112 -2.54 15.63 -6.88
C PHE A 112 -1.22 15.37 -7.63
N GLY A 113 -0.13 15.13 -6.90
CA GLY A 113 1.23 14.97 -7.46
C GLY A 113 1.39 13.79 -8.43
N HIS A 114 0.48 12.82 -8.38
CA HIS A 114 0.44 11.65 -9.26
C HIS A 114 -0.90 11.52 -9.98
N PHE A 115 -1.59 12.64 -10.24
CA PHE A 115 -2.79 12.64 -11.07
C PHE A 115 -2.48 12.00 -12.42
N LEU A 116 -3.33 11.09 -12.91
CA LEU A 116 -3.07 10.28 -14.11
C LEU A 116 -1.75 9.50 -14.08
N LEU A 117 -1.23 9.17 -12.89
CA LEU A 117 0.09 8.56 -12.69
C LEU A 117 1.24 9.39 -13.29
N THR A 118 1.05 10.72 -13.37
CA THR A 118 2.09 11.63 -13.86
C THR A 118 3.29 11.66 -12.91
N GLY A 119 4.46 11.95 -13.49
CA GLY A 119 5.73 11.98 -12.74
C GLY A 119 6.33 10.61 -12.44
N MET A 120 5.75 9.51 -12.93
CA MET A 120 6.28 8.16 -12.78
C MET A 120 6.94 7.66 -14.07
N GLY A 121 8.28 7.60 -14.08
CA GLY A 121 9.04 6.95 -15.14
C GLY A 121 9.14 5.43 -14.93
N GLU A 122 9.65 4.72 -15.94
CA GLU A 122 9.93 3.27 -15.88
C GLU A 122 10.94 2.92 -14.76
N GLU A 123 11.81 3.86 -14.39
CA GLU A 123 12.80 3.70 -13.32
C GLU A 123 12.29 4.15 -11.94
N SER A 124 11.02 4.56 -11.82
CA SER A 124 10.45 4.92 -10.52
C SER A 124 10.33 3.65 -9.65
N LEU A 125 10.94 3.68 -8.47
CA LEU A 125 10.88 2.60 -7.50
C LEU A 125 10.13 3.02 -6.24
N SER A 126 9.32 2.09 -5.72
CA SER A 126 8.82 2.09 -4.36
C SER A 126 9.61 1.03 -3.61
N ASP A 127 10.59 1.44 -2.80
CA ASP A 127 11.58 0.55 -2.19
C ASP A 127 12.35 -0.29 -3.23
N THR A 128 12.13 -1.60 -3.28
CA THR A 128 12.82 -2.54 -4.18
C THR A 128 12.02 -2.89 -5.45
N ILE A 129 10.82 -2.34 -5.61
CA ILE A 129 9.89 -2.72 -6.70
C ILE A 129 9.57 -1.52 -7.60
N PRO A 130 9.28 -1.72 -8.90
CA PRO A 130 8.76 -0.66 -9.76
C PRO A 130 7.47 -0.07 -9.21
N THR A 131 7.37 1.26 -9.19
CA THR A 131 6.20 1.99 -8.66
C THR A 131 4.91 1.56 -9.37
N TYR A 132 4.96 1.27 -10.67
CA TYR A 132 3.81 0.74 -11.40
C TYR A 132 3.30 -0.60 -10.86
N ALA A 133 4.19 -1.49 -10.41
CA ALA A 133 3.80 -2.75 -9.79
C ALA A 133 3.10 -2.49 -8.44
N PHE A 134 3.60 -1.53 -7.66
CA PHE A 134 2.95 -1.09 -6.42
C PHE A 134 1.58 -0.45 -6.67
N VAL A 135 1.45 0.41 -7.70
CA VAL A 135 0.18 1.02 -8.12
C VAL A 135 -0.85 -0.05 -8.47
N MET A 136 -0.45 -1.08 -9.23
CA MET A 136 -1.32 -2.20 -9.59
C MET A 136 -1.75 -3.00 -8.36
N PHE A 137 -0.80 -3.35 -7.49
CA PHE A 137 -1.08 -4.11 -6.26
C PHE A 137 -2.09 -3.39 -5.37
N GLN A 138 -1.85 -2.12 -5.06
CA GLN A 138 -2.74 -1.31 -4.24
C GLN A 138 -4.11 -1.08 -4.91
N GLY A 139 -4.12 -0.93 -6.24
CA GLY A 139 -5.35 -0.81 -7.01
C GLY A 139 -6.31 -1.99 -6.82
N MET A 140 -5.78 -3.20 -6.61
CA MET A 140 -6.64 -4.37 -6.36
C MET A 140 -7.41 -4.25 -5.03
N PHE A 141 -6.80 -3.67 -4.00
CA PHE A 141 -7.48 -3.38 -2.73
C PHE A 141 -8.51 -2.26 -2.89
N ALA A 142 -8.18 -1.22 -3.67
CA ALA A 142 -9.12 -0.15 -3.99
C ALA A 142 -10.37 -0.68 -4.71
N ILE A 143 -10.18 -1.60 -5.66
CA ILE A 143 -11.26 -2.25 -6.41
C ILE A 143 -12.13 -3.14 -5.52
N ILE A 144 -11.52 -4.01 -4.70
CA ILE A 144 -12.28 -5.02 -3.95
C ILE A 144 -13.10 -4.41 -2.82
N THR A 145 -12.65 -3.30 -2.24
CA THR A 145 -13.28 -2.69 -1.07
C THR A 145 -14.74 -2.25 -1.32
N PRO A 146 -15.06 -1.43 -2.32
CA PRO A 146 -16.46 -1.12 -2.65
C PRO A 146 -17.24 -2.32 -3.19
N ALA A 147 -16.57 -3.31 -3.79
CA ALA A 147 -17.22 -4.56 -4.17
C ALA A 147 -17.71 -5.35 -2.94
N LEU A 148 -17.01 -5.31 -1.80
CA LEU A 148 -17.48 -5.89 -0.53
C LEU A 148 -18.77 -5.21 -0.03
N ILE A 149 -18.88 -3.90 -0.24
CA ILE A 149 -20.10 -3.15 0.15
C ILE A 149 -21.32 -3.63 -0.65
N SER A 150 -21.13 -4.01 -1.91
CA SER A 150 -22.22 -4.44 -2.79
C SER A 150 -23.00 -5.65 -2.25
N GLY A 151 -22.39 -6.48 -1.41
CA GLY A 151 -23.06 -7.60 -0.77
C GLY A 151 -24.23 -7.19 0.11
N ALA A 152 -24.13 -6.05 0.79
CA ALA A 152 -25.21 -5.50 1.61
C ALA A 152 -26.28 -4.77 0.77
N LEU A 153 -25.92 -4.38 -0.46
CA LEU A 153 -26.78 -3.66 -1.40
C LEU A 153 -27.56 -4.57 -2.34
N ALA A 154 -27.27 -5.88 -2.30
CA ALA A 154 -27.89 -6.86 -3.16
C ALA A 154 -29.42 -6.73 -3.11
N GLU A 155 -30.02 -6.52 -4.27
CA GLU A 155 -31.47 -6.39 -4.46
C GLU A 155 -32.12 -5.09 -3.92
N ARG A 156 -31.35 -4.15 -3.35
CA ARG A 156 -31.88 -2.94 -2.67
C ARG A 156 -31.53 -1.61 -3.33
N MET A 157 -30.60 -1.60 -4.28
CA MET A 157 -30.13 -0.38 -4.95
C MET A 157 -30.22 -0.51 -6.47
N LYS A 158 -30.56 0.59 -7.16
CA LYS A 158 -30.45 0.67 -8.63
C LYS A 158 -28.98 0.66 -9.03
N PHE A 159 -28.65 -0.03 -10.11
CA PHE A 159 -27.26 -0.12 -10.60
C PHE A 159 -26.61 1.25 -10.87
N SER A 160 -27.36 2.21 -11.43
CA SER A 160 -26.83 3.57 -11.64
C SER A 160 -26.51 4.30 -10.34
N ALA A 161 -27.34 4.12 -9.30
CA ALA A 161 -27.07 4.69 -7.98
C ALA A 161 -25.84 4.03 -7.34
N TYR A 162 -25.65 2.73 -7.55
CA TYR A 162 -24.46 2.01 -7.10
C TYR A 162 -23.18 2.55 -7.76
N LEU A 163 -23.17 2.79 -9.07
CA LEU A 163 -22.01 3.36 -9.76
C LEU A 163 -21.62 4.72 -9.19
N VAL A 164 -22.59 5.62 -9.01
CA VAL A 164 -22.33 6.94 -8.41
C VAL A 164 -21.84 6.79 -6.98
N PHE A 165 -22.46 5.90 -6.20
CA PHE A 165 -22.07 5.62 -4.82
C PHE A 165 -20.61 5.15 -4.74
N ILE A 166 -20.20 4.13 -5.50
CA ILE A 166 -18.84 3.60 -5.37
C ILE A 166 -17.78 4.58 -5.89
N ALA A 167 -18.09 5.41 -6.90
CA ALA A 167 -17.16 6.44 -7.36
C ALA A 167 -16.91 7.50 -6.29
N LEU A 168 -17.98 7.99 -5.65
CA LEU A 168 -17.89 8.95 -4.56
C LEU A 168 -17.27 8.34 -3.31
N TRP A 169 -17.66 7.11 -2.97
CA TRP A 169 -17.16 6.40 -1.80
C TRP A 169 -15.67 6.09 -1.93
N ALA A 170 -15.20 5.64 -3.08
CA ALA A 170 -13.77 5.43 -3.30
C ALA A 170 -12.99 6.75 -3.10
N THR A 171 -13.46 7.83 -3.72
CA THR A 171 -12.76 9.13 -3.67
C THR A 171 -12.79 9.79 -2.29
N LEU A 172 -13.92 9.71 -1.58
CA LEU A 172 -14.16 10.48 -0.34
C LEU A 172 -13.94 9.66 0.93
N VAL A 173 -13.89 8.32 0.83
CA VAL A 173 -13.78 7.43 1.98
C VAL A 173 -12.57 6.52 1.83
N TYR A 174 -12.48 5.76 0.74
CA TYR A 174 -11.36 4.82 0.56
C TYR A 174 -10.02 5.54 0.47
N ASP A 175 -9.85 6.46 -0.48
CA ASP A 175 -8.56 7.11 -0.73
C ASP A 175 -8.05 7.86 0.52
N PRO A 176 -8.88 8.63 1.27
CA PRO A 176 -8.45 9.23 2.53
C PRO A 176 -8.06 8.19 3.58
N ILE A 177 -8.84 7.12 3.77
CA ILE A 177 -8.50 6.08 4.77
C ILE A 177 -7.19 5.37 4.38
N ALA A 178 -6.99 5.06 3.10
CA ALA A 178 -5.75 4.50 2.60
C ALA A 178 -4.58 5.45 2.86
N HIS A 179 -4.77 6.75 2.66
CA HIS A 179 -3.77 7.76 3.00
C HIS A 179 -3.45 7.80 4.50
N TRP A 180 -4.47 7.76 5.36
CA TRP A 180 -4.29 7.81 6.82
C TRP A 180 -3.37 6.70 7.31
N VAL A 181 -3.51 5.50 6.74
CA VAL A 181 -2.89 4.28 7.25
C VAL A 181 -1.61 3.92 6.48
N TRP A 182 -1.62 4.00 5.14
CA TRP A 182 -0.54 3.52 4.28
C TRP A 182 0.20 4.64 3.54
N GLY A 183 -0.47 5.77 3.30
CA GLY A 183 0.06 6.88 2.50
C GLY A 183 0.89 7.92 3.26
N GLY A 184 1.29 7.65 4.50
CA GLY A 184 2.01 8.61 5.35
C GLY A 184 1.12 9.58 6.13
N GLY A 185 -0.19 9.30 6.21
CA GLY A 185 -1.13 10.09 7.00
C GLY A 185 -1.05 9.85 8.51
N TRP A 186 -2.00 10.45 9.23
CA TRP A 186 -1.95 10.56 10.70
C TRP A 186 -2.02 9.22 11.45
N LEU A 187 -2.78 8.22 10.97
CA LEU A 187 -2.87 6.92 11.65
C LEU A 187 -1.54 6.17 11.59
N GLY A 188 -0.91 6.16 10.41
CA GLY A 188 0.43 5.60 10.23
C GLY A 188 1.46 6.32 11.13
N ALA A 189 1.39 7.66 11.20
CA ALA A 189 2.28 8.45 12.04
C ALA A 189 2.12 8.18 13.56
N MET A 190 0.92 7.77 14.00
CA MET A 190 0.68 7.35 15.39
C MET A 190 1.09 5.89 15.67
N GLY A 191 1.59 5.14 14.67
CA GLY A 191 2.00 3.76 14.82
C GLY A 191 0.85 2.74 14.71
N ALA A 192 -0.23 3.08 14.00
CA ALA A 192 -1.28 2.11 13.70
C ALA A 192 -0.70 0.96 12.85
N LEU A 193 -0.94 -0.28 13.29
CA LEU A 193 -0.48 -1.49 12.61
C LEU A 193 -1.62 -2.09 11.78
N ASP A 194 -1.58 -1.84 10.48
CA ASP A 194 -2.52 -2.42 9.52
C ASP A 194 -1.76 -2.94 8.28
N TYR A 195 -1.39 -4.21 8.34
CA TYR A 195 -0.52 -4.85 7.34
C TYR A 195 -1.18 -5.04 5.97
N ALA A 196 -2.48 -5.36 5.93
CA ALA A 196 -3.14 -5.83 4.71
C ALA A 196 -4.58 -5.31 4.55
N GLY A 197 -5.00 -4.33 5.35
CA GLY A 197 -6.25 -3.59 5.13
C GLY A 197 -7.36 -3.99 6.09
N GLY A 198 -7.02 -4.39 7.31
CA GLY A 198 -8.02 -4.60 8.37
C GLY A 198 -8.89 -3.36 8.56
N THR A 199 -8.28 -2.18 8.54
CA THR A 199 -8.97 -0.88 8.62
C THR A 199 -9.40 -0.41 7.24
N VAL A 200 -8.44 -0.34 6.31
CA VAL A 200 -8.64 0.31 4.99
C VAL A 200 -9.66 -0.42 4.13
N VAL A 201 -9.75 -1.75 4.24
CA VAL A 201 -10.61 -2.59 3.40
C VAL A 201 -11.79 -3.11 4.21
N HIS A 202 -11.52 -3.88 5.26
CA HIS A 202 -12.58 -4.65 5.93
C HIS A 202 -13.45 -3.80 6.85
N LEU A 203 -12.84 -2.99 7.73
CA LEU A 203 -13.58 -2.12 8.64
C LEU A 203 -14.33 -1.04 7.86
N SER A 204 -13.67 -0.38 6.91
CA SER A 204 -14.27 0.69 6.11
C SER A 204 -15.49 0.19 5.31
N SER A 205 -15.37 -0.93 4.60
CA SER A 205 -16.47 -1.52 3.84
C SER A 205 -17.56 -2.08 4.75
N GLY A 206 -17.21 -2.71 5.87
CA GLY A 206 -18.16 -3.27 6.83
C GLY A 206 -19.03 -2.19 7.49
N VAL A 207 -18.42 -1.11 7.96
CA VAL A 207 -19.15 0.04 8.54
C VAL A 207 -20.00 0.73 7.48
N SER A 208 -19.48 0.89 6.26
CA SER A 208 -20.23 1.49 5.15
C SER A 208 -21.44 0.64 4.74
N ALA A 209 -21.29 -0.68 4.70
CA ALA A 209 -22.36 -1.62 4.47
C ALA A 209 -23.44 -1.53 5.56
N LEU A 210 -23.05 -1.48 6.83
CA LEU A 210 -23.99 -1.29 7.95
C LEU A 210 -24.76 0.04 7.82
N ALA A 211 -24.05 1.14 7.54
CA ALA A 211 -24.66 2.46 7.35
C ALA A 211 -25.68 2.45 6.19
N LEU A 212 -25.33 1.83 5.07
CA LEU A 212 -26.22 1.71 3.91
C LEU A 212 -27.48 0.89 4.22
N VAL A 213 -27.36 -0.22 4.93
CA VAL A 213 -28.52 -1.04 5.33
C VAL A 213 -29.46 -0.25 6.25
N MET A 214 -28.93 0.55 7.18
CA MET A 214 -29.75 1.40 8.05
C MET A 214 -30.53 2.49 7.28
N VAL A 215 -30.01 2.95 6.14
CA VAL A 215 -30.66 3.99 5.32
C VAL A 215 -31.61 3.40 4.29
N LEU A 216 -31.24 2.30 3.64
CA LEU A 216 -31.98 1.74 2.50
C LEU A 216 -33.04 0.71 2.89
N GLY A 217 -32.88 0.04 4.03
CA GLY A 217 -33.80 -1.01 4.50
C GLY A 217 -33.76 -2.24 3.63
#